data_AF-A0A9Q7FE35-F1
#
_entry.id   AF-A0A9Q7FE35-F1
#
_cell.length_a   1.000
_cell.length_b   1.000
_cell.length_c   1.000
_cell.angle_alpha   90.00
_cell.angle_beta   90.00
_cell.angle_gamma   90.00
#
_symmetry.space_group_name_H-M   'P 1'
#
loop_
_entity.id
_entity.type
_entity.pdbx_description
1 polymer ?
#
loop_
_entity_poly.entity_id
_entity_poly.type
_entity_poly.pdbx_seq_one_letter_code
_entity_poly.pdbx_strand_id
1 'polypeptide(L)' 'MTSSRKDLFFALAMIVAGTAAFFLFLYLAGIDPDEQSLGVMEWVIGGILIGPGFGCLLRWSSKRGKMKDR' A
#
# COMPACT_ATOMS: atom_id res chain seq x y z
N MET A 1 -23.85 -2.75 -3.39
CA MET A 1 -23.00 -2.52 -2.18
C MET A 1 -21.92 -3.59 -1.94
N THR A 2 -22.08 -4.85 -2.38
CA THR A 2 -21.09 -5.93 -2.16
C THR A 2 -19.78 -5.75 -2.94
N SER A 3 -19.82 -5.24 -4.17
CA SER A 3 -18.64 -4.92 -4.99
C SER A 3 -17.72 -3.88 -4.35
N SER A 4 -18.29 -2.86 -3.72
CA SER A 4 -17.54 -1.81 -3.03
C SER A 4 -16.77 -2.35 -1.82
N ARG A 5 -17.33 -3.30 -1.06
CA ARG A 5 -16.58 -3.94 0.04
C ARG A 5 -15.42 -4.80 -0.48
N LYS A 6 -15.62 -5.51 -1.59
CA LYS A 6 -14.57 -6.32 -2.25
C LYS A 6 -13.39 -5.45 -2.72
N ASP A 7 -13.66 -4.32 -3.36
CA ASP A 7 -12.62 -3.36 -3.78
C ASP A 7 -11.82 -2.83 -2.57
N LEU A 8 -12.49 -2.57 -1.44
CA LEU A 8 -11.82 -2.14 -0.21
C LEU A 8 -10.91 -3.23 0.37
N PHE A 9 -11.42 -4.46 0.50
CA PHE A 9 -10.62 -5.57 1.00
C PHE A 9 -9.43 -5.87 0.09
N PHE A 10 -9.61 -5.74 -1.23
CA PHE A 10 -8.51 -5.86 -2.18
C PHE A 10 -7.45 -4.78 -1.99
N ALA A 11 -7.86 -3.52 -1.84
CA ALA A 11 -6.93 -2.42 -1.55
C ALA A 11 -6.17 -2.64 -0.23
N LEU A 12 -6.86 -3.08 0.82
CA LEU A 12 -6.26 -3.39 2.11
C LEU A 12 -5.27 -4.55 2.00
N ALA A 13 -5.63 -5.63 1.31
CA ALA A 13 -4.76 -6.78 1.09
C ALA A 13 -3.48 -6.38 0.34
N MET A 14 -3.59 -5.52 -0.68
CA MET A 14 -2.45 -4.98 -1.41
C MET A 14 -1.52 -4.15 -0.52
N ILE A 15 -2.07 -3.31 0.36
CA ILE A 15 -1.25 -2.53 1.30
C ILE A 15 -0.52 -3.46 2.26
N VAL A 16 -1.23 -4.39 2.89
CA VAL A 16 -0.63 -5.34 3.85
C VAL A 16 0.45 -6.19 3.17
N ALA A 17 0.19 -6.71 1.98
CA ALA A 17 1.16 -7.48 1.22
C ALA A 17 2.38 -6.65 0.82
N GLY A 18 2.18 -5.40 0.35
CA GLY A 18 3.25 -4.47 0.02
C GLY A 18 4.13 -4.12 1.23
N THR A 19 3.50 -3.87 2.38
CA THR A 19 4.22 -3.59 3.63
C THR A 19 5.02 -4.82 4.09
N ALA A 20 4.42 -6.01 4.09
CA ALA A 20 5.13 -7.24 4.45
C ALA A 20 6.31 -7.53 3.51
N ALA A 21 6.12 -7.35 2.20
CA ALA A 21 7.19 -7.49 1.21
C ALA A 21 8.31 -6.47 1.41
N PHE A 22 7.98 -5.24 1.81
CA PHE A 22 8.98 -4.21 2.09
C PHE A 22 9.82 -4.56 3.33
N PHE A 23 9.21 -5.00 4.42
CA PHE A 23 9.96 -5.47 5.60
C PHE A 23 10.79 -6.71 5.31
N LEU A 24 10.29 -7.63 4.49
CA LEU A 24 11.07 -8.79 4.02
C LEU A 24 12.29 -8.34 3.19
N PHE A 25 12.12 -7.34 2.32
CA PHE A 25 13.22 -6.75 1.57
C PHE A 25 14.28 -6.15 2.50
N LEU A 26 13.88 -5.34 3.49
CA LEU A 26 14.81 -4.77 4.47
C LEU A 26 15.57 -5.86 5.24
N TYR A 27 14.85 -6.90 5.68
CA TYR A 27 15.45 -8.04 6.36
C TYR A 27 16.51 -8.74 5.51
N LEU A 28 16.20 -9.05 4.24
CA LEU A 28 17.13 -9.70 3.32
C LEU A 28 18.31 -8.80 2.94
N ALA A 29 18.10 -7.48 2.89
CA ALA A 29 19.14 -6.50 2.64
C ALA A 29 20.03 -6.23 3.87
N GLY A 30 19.69 -6.79 5.04
CA GLY A 30 20.39 -6.51 6.30
C GLY A 30 20.22 -5.06 6.77
N ILE A 31 19.15 -4.40 6.33
CA ILE A 31 18.86 -3.01 6.69
C ILE A 31 17.97 -3.01 7.93
N ASP A 32 18.54 -2.63 9.06
CA ASP A 32 17.76 -2.34 10.26
C ASP A 32 17.30 -0.86 10.25
N PRO A 33 16.01 -0.58 10.05
CA PRO A 33 15.50 0.80 10.03
C PRO A 33 15.54 1.47 11.42
N ASP A 34 15.71 0.71 12.50
CA ASP A 34 15.82 1.26 13.85
C ASP A 34 17.26 1.74 14.16
N GLU A 35 18.26 1.15 13.51
CA GLU A 35 19.67 1.53 13.67
C GLU A 35 20.16 2.53 12.62
N GLN A 36 19.63 2.48 11.39
CA GLN A 36 20.03 3.35 10.29
C GLN A 36 18.84 3.94 9.52
N SER A 37 18.96 5.21 9.15
CA SER A 37 17.96 5.88 8.32
C SER A 37 17.86 5.23 6.95
N LEU A 38 16.61 5.03 6.50
CA LEU A 38 16.34 4.58 5.14
C LEU A 38 16.86 5.57 4.11
N GLY A 39 17.66 5.06 3.16
CA GLY A 39 18.14 5.82 2.03
C GLY A 39 17.08 6.03 0.96
N VAL A 40 17.43 6.82 -0.06
CA VAL A 40 16.51 7.18 -1.15
C VAL A 40 16.00 5.93 -1.89
N MET A 41 16.84 4.90 -2.06
CA MET A 41 16.47 3.70 -2.78
C MET A 41 15.44 2.86 -2.01
N GLU A 42 15.62 2.73 -0.70
CA GLU A 42 14.69 2.03 0.18
C GLU A 42 13.32 2.73 0.18
N TRP A 43 13.30 4.07 0.19
CA TRP A 43 12.07 4.85 0.05
C TRP A 43 11.38 4.62 -1.30
N VAL A 44 12.14 4.58 -2.40
CA VAL A 44 11.59 4.28 -3.74
C VAL A 44 10.99 2.88 -3.77
N ILE A 45 11.69 1.88 -3.22
CA ILE A 45 11.22 0.49 -3.17
C ILE A 45 9.96 0.39 -2.32
N GLY A 46 9.92 1.02 -1.14
CA GLY A 46 8.74 1.10 -0.30
C GLY A 46 7.56 1.74 -1.03
N GLY A 47 7.80 2.83 -1.76
CA GLY A 47 6.81 3.49 -2.60
C GLY A 47 6.23 2.57 -3.69
N ILE A 48 7.07 1.82 -4.39
CA ILE A 48 6.66 0.87 -5.44
C ILE A 48 5.84 -0.29 -4.86
N LEU A 49 6.24 -0.81 -3.68
CA LEU A 49 5.59 -1.96 -3.06
C LEU A 49 4.22 -1.60 -2.45
N ILE A 50 4.12 -0.44 -1.80
CA ILE A 50 2.94 -0.06 -1.01
C ILE A 50 2.00 0.85 -1.82
N GLY A 51 2.54 1.69 -2.70
CA GLY A 51 1.81 2.69 -3.48
C GLY A 51 0.63 2.17 -4.29
N PRO A 52 0.73 1.02 -5.00
CA PRO A 52 -0.41 0.45 -5.73
C PRO A 52 -1.62 0.14 -4.85
N GLY A 53 -1.40 -0.27 -3.59
CA GLY A 53 -2.45 -0.51 -2.61
C GLY A 53 -3.20 0.78 -2.24
N PHE A 54 -2.46 1.87 -1.99
CA PHE A 54 -3.07 3.20 -1.79
C PHE A 54 -3.81 3.70 -3.03
N GLY A 55 -3.29 3.46 -4.23
CA GLY A 55 -3.96 3.79 -5.49
C GLY A 55 -5.32 3.10 -5.62
N CYS A 56 -5.40 1.82 -5.25
CA CYS A 56 -6.66 1.06 -5.20
C CYS A 56 -7.64 1.65 -4.18
N LEU A 57 -7.13 2.06 -3.01
CA LEU A 57 -7.92 2.66 -1.93
C LEU A 57 -8.50 4.02 -2.33
N LEU A 58 -7.69 4.87 -2.98
CA LEU A 58 -8.14 6.16 -3.53
C LEU A 58 -9.19 5.97 -4.63
N ARG A 59 -8.99 5.01 -5.54
CA ARG A 59 -9.98 4.68 -6.59
C ARG A 59 -11.31 4.27 -5.99
N TRP A 60 -11.28 3.45 -4.95
CA TRP A 60 -12.49 3.06 -4.22
C TRP A 60 -13.17 4.25 -3.53
N SER A 61 -12.40 5.11 -2.87
CA SER A 61 -12.91 6.31 -2.20
C SER A 61 -13.63 7.25 -3.19
N SER A 62 -13.01 7.49 -4.34
CA SER A 62 -13.57 8.31 -5.42
C SER A 62 -14.88 7.73 -5.96
N LYS A 63 -14.96 6.42 -6.17
CA LYS A 63 -16.21 5.74 -6.59
C LYS A 63 -17.34 5.91 -5.57
N ARG A 64 -17.04 5.91 -4.27
CA ARG A 64 -18.07 6.16 -3.23
C ARG A 64 -18.51 7.62 -3.18
N GLY A 65 -17.60 8.57 -3.35
CA GLY A 65 -17.94 10.00 -3.45
C GLY A 65 -18.91 10.27 -4.61
N LYS A 66 -18.60 9.73 -5.81
CA LYS A 66 -19.46 9.83 -7.01
C LYS A 66 -20.84 9.19 -6.86
N MET A 67 -20.99 8.19 -5.97
CA MET A 67 -22.28 7.54 -5.68
C MET A 67 -23.12 8.29 -4.64
N LYS A 68 -22.51 9.20 -3.87
CA LYS A 68 -23.21 10.03 -2.88
C LYS A 68 -23.84 11.29 -3.50
N ASP A 69 -23.32 11.75 -4.63
CA ASP A 69 -23.81 12.92 -5.39
C ASP A 69 -24.85 12.57 -6.49
N ARG A 70 -25.33 11.33 -6.55
CA ARG A 70 -26.46 10.88 -7.40
C ARG A 70 -27.61 10.44 -6.53
#